data_AF-A0A7H8QS43-F1
#
_entry.id   AF-A0A7H8QS43-F1
#
_cell.length_a   1.000
_cell.length_b   1.000
_cell.length_c   1.000
_cell.angle_alpha   90.00
_cell.angle_beta   90.00
_cell.angle_gamma   90.00
#
_symmetry.space_group_name_H-M   'P 1'
#
loop_
_entity.id
_entity.type
_entity.pdbx_description
1 polymer ?
#
loop_
_entity_poly.entity_id
_entity_poly.type
_entity_poly.pdbx_seq_one_letter_code
_entity_poly.pdbx_strand_id
1 'polypeptide(L)'
;MGTRGLEIVRFRRRYYIRYHQYDSYFEGLGAKIVASIPADPKQYHEWLESMRAEYAAKEKALESHVYEIRDGVEPNYSQFREFETLPSELPRLGYDAEYVYIINLDNEVLTMNHSIHWKLGNIPRQDELWIHAISDSIYRGKPTISPDICPEEHMSSPALSVPELNPVIEYAYRTVTPRTDIAEARKTFLTHILASTLIQYKDEIIRFGMEWSPDSFPFRELVFALVSIASGQAKFHSFPAQQCSPRDCQYWGCNSHHLYKSPGWLGEKWTGDSVPLPEFGSLSHRPDEPPGASPMETIYWLEDVLVSLELVVDGKAITKAVTWGIEQGRTHFQIVILSLFKAAFAEVSFGDDAEPFVEVTRTVDLSPLRADYCLSTHPRMRPRLKPGRKQRHHRGELIMRSNCTGTSRRLRSEFPGLAGLVNFFEVAASRRAASKSTGILPSELYALILDFVDYDTWKSCLLVSTEVRYWCLRKYRLDDRMGIVAGPFVRLHKYRNEPLVSFDFENMQTGEILPMIQDPRCIRTEECNWMPVIGSDRKVLMLDVDIQYKPAGDVPVEPDNDDEFA
;
A
#
# COMPACT_ATOMS: atom_id res chain seq x y z
N MET A 1 -6.24 -33.89 -11.57
CA MET A 1 -6.24 -32.49 -11.08
C MET A 1 -4.98 -31.84 -11.63
N GLY A 2 -5.12 -30.75 -12.39
CA GLY A 2 -3.98 -30.02 -12.93
C GLY A 2 -3.30 -29.17 -11.87
N THR A 3 -2.03 -28.82 -12.10
CA THR A 3 -1.35 -27.72 -11.39
C THR A 3 -1.52 -26.44 -12.21
N ARG A 4 -1.87 -25.35 -11.54
CA ARG A 4 -2.13 -24.03 -12.11
C ARG A 4 -0.92 -23.14 -11.90
N GLY A 5 -0.75 -22.17 -12.78
CA GLY A 5 0.40 -21.29 -12.68
C GLY A 5 0.28 -20.00 -13.46
N LEU A 6 1.17 -19.08 -13.13
CA LEU A 6 1.30 -17.78 -13.79
C LEU A 6 2.62 -17.74 -14.57
N GLU A 7 2.52 -17.39 -15.85
CA GLU A 7 3.64 -16.96 -16.66
C GLU A 7 3.59 -15.44 -16.76
N ILE A 8 4.62 -14.79 -16.25
CA ILE A 8 4.69 -13.34 -16.14
C ILE A 8 5.92 -12.87 -16.88
N VAL A 9 5.76 -11.92 -17.80
CA VAL A 9 6.89 -11.17 -18.36
C VAL A 9 6.93 -9.81 -17.70
N ARG A 10 8.10 -9.39 -17.23
CA ARG A 10 8.32 -8.02 -16.73
C ARG A 10 9.17 -7.25 -17.73
N PHE A 11 8.66 -6.12 -18.17
CA PHE A 11 9.32 -5.21 -19.10
C PHE A 11 8.95 -3.76 -18.75
N ARG A 12 9.95 -2.89 -18.69
CA ARG A 12 9.83 -1.49 -18.26
C ARG A 12 9.01 -1.36 -16.98
N ARG A 13 9.33 -2.20 -15.99
CA ARG A 13 8.69 -2.29 -14.68
C ARG A 13 7.24 -2.82 -14.69
N ARG A 14 6.58 -2.96 -15.85
CA ARG A 14 5.20 -3.48 -15.98
C ARG A 14 5.18 -5.02 -16.01
N TYR A 15 4.18 -5.63 -15.39
CA TYR A 15 4.01 -7.09 -15.30
C TYR A 15 2.88 -7.58 -16.21
N TYR A 16 3.23 -8.40 -17.19
CA TYR A 16 2.32 -8.96 -18.19
C TYR A 16 1.97 -10.40 -17.81
N ILE A 17 0.77 -10.62 -17.26
CA ILE A 17 0.41 -11.86 -16.56
C ILE A 17 -0.47 -12.75 -17.42
N ARG A 18 -0.05 -14.00 -17.65
CA ARG A 18 -0.84 -15.06 -18.29
C ARG A 18 -1.13 -16.18 -17.30
N TYR A 19 -2.35 -16.69 -17.31
CA TYR A 19 -2.77 -17.79 -16.47
C TYR A 19 -2.76 -19.12 -17.23
N HIS A 20 -2.17 -20.15 -16.62
CA HIS A 20 -2.10 -21.52 -17.13
C HIS A 20 -2.86 -22.47 -16.20
N GLN A 21 -3.78 -23.26 -16.75
CA GLN A 21 -4.69 -24.09 -15.95
C GLN A 21 -4.11 -25.47 -15.56
N TYR A 22 -3.15 -25.99 -16.34
CA TYR A 22 -2.63 -27.36 -16.20
C TYR A 22 -1.10 -27.40 -16.31
N ASP A 23 -0.49 -28.47 -15.78
CA ASP A 23 0.94 -28.82 -15.88
C ASP A 23 1.92 -27.67 -15.58
N SER A 24 1.59 -26.85 -14.59
CA SER A 24 2.35 -25.65 -14.23
C SER A 24 3.54 -25.91 -13.29
N TYR A 25 3.76 -27.13 -12.81
CA TYR A 25 4.94 -27.50 -12.01
C TYR A 25 6.27 -27.28 -12.75
N PHE A 26 7.40 -27.34 -12.04
CA PHE A 26 8.72 -26.99 -12.58
C PHE A 26 9.10 -27.85 -13.79
N GLU A 27 8.91 -29.16 -13.74
CA GLU A 27 9.16 -30.11 -14.83
C GLU A 27 8.23 -29.91 -16.04
N GLY A 28 7.11 -29.18 -15.86
CA GLY A 28 6.11 -28.90 -16.88
C GLY A 28 6.33 -27.52 -17.49
N LEU A 29 5.52 -26.54 -17.08
CA LEU A 29 5.63 -25.16 -17.55
C LEU A 29 7.01 -24.55 -17.30
N GLY A 30 7.64 -24.83 -16.15
CA GLY A 30 8.98 -24.32 -15.84
C GLY A 30 10.03 -24.78 -16.85
N ALA A 31 10.05 -26.06 -17.20
CA ALA A 31 10.95 -26.64 -18.19
C ALA A 31 10.69 -26.04 -19.59
N LYS A 32 9.42 -25.82 -19.96
CA LYS A 32 9.06 -25.14 -21.22
C LYS A 32 9.62 -23.72 -21.27
N ILE A 33 9.51 -22.96 -20.19
CA ILE A 33 10.04 -21.59 -20.10
C ILE A 33 11.57 -21.61 -20.20
N VAL A 34 12.25 -22.46 -19.42
CA VAL A 34 13.72 -22.60 -19.45
C VAL A 34 14.22 -23.01 -20.85
N ALA A 35 13.49 -23.88 -21.55
CA ALA A 35 13.80 -24.30 -22.91
C ALA A 35 13.57 -23.21 -23.96
N SER A 36 12.60 -22.31 -23.75
CA SER A 36 12.35 -21.18 -24.66
C SER A 36 13.42 -20.09 -24.60
N ILE A 37 14.22 -20.04 -23.53
CA ILE A 37 15.31 -19.07 -23.36
C ILE A 37 16.59 -19.69 -23.96
N PRO A 38 17.21 -19.08 -24.98
CA PRO A 38 18.42 -19.64 -25.59
C PRO A 38 19.60 -19.75 -24.62
N ALA A 39 20.42 -20.79 -24.80
CA ALA A 39 21.64 -21.00 -24.02
C ALA A 39 22.89 -20.42 -24.70
N ASP A 40 22.90 -20.37 -26.04
CA ASP A 40 23.98 -19.75 -26.78
C ASP A 40 23.97 -18.23 -26.55
N PRO A 41 25.10 -17.60 -26.18
CA PRO A 41 25.12 -16.17 -25.88
C PRO A 41 24.62 -15.30 -27.03
N LYS A 42 24.95 -15.61 -28.29
CA LYS A 42 24.53 -14.78 -29.42
C LYS A 42 23.02 -14.91 -29.66
N GLN A 43 22.50 -16.14 -29.67
CA GLN A 43 21.06 -16.39 -29.80
C GLN A 43 20.27 -15.79 -28.63
N TYR A 44 20.83 -15.81 -27.41
CA TYR A 44 20.22 -15.19 -26.23
C TYR A 44 20.06 -13.68 -26.42
N HIS A 45 21.08 -12.97 -26.91
CA HIS A 45 20.98 -11.53 -27.17
C HIS A 45 19.95 -11.23 -28.27
N GLU A 46 19.93 -12.00 -29.36
CA GLU A 46 18.94 -11.83 -30.44
C GLU A 46 17.50 -12.08 -29.92
N TRP A 47 17.31 -13.10 -29.09
CA TRP A 47 16.03 -13.40 -28.45
C TRP A 47 15.61 -12.30 -27.48
N LEU A 48 16.52 -11.80 -26.64
CA LEU A 48 16.24 -10.76 -25.65
C LEU A 48 15.79 -9.46 -26.33
N GLU A 49 16.48 -9.05 -27.39
CA GLU A 49 16.10 -7.87 -28.19
C GLU A 49 14.74 -8.06 -28.87
N SER A 50 14.48 -9.25 -29.43
CA SER A 50 13.17 -9.58 -30.01
C SER A 50 12.04 -9.52 -28.97
N MET A 51 12.26 -10.07 -27.78
CA MET A 51 11.29 -10.03 -26.68
C MET A 51 11.03 -8.59 -26.23
N ARG A 52 12.08 -7.79 -26.00
CA ARG A 52 11.95 -6.38 -25.64
C ARG A 52 11.18 -5.59 -26.71
N ALA A 53 11.44 -5.84 -27.99
CA ALA A 53 10.70 -5.20 -29.09
C ALA A 53 9.20 -5.58 -29.10
N GLU A 54 8.88 -6.86 -28.87
CA GLU A 54 7.49 -7.33 -28.77
C GLU A 54 6.74 -6.62 -27.63
N TYR A 55 7.31 -6.60 -26.41
CA TYR A 55 6.65 -5.98 -25.26
C TYR A 55 6.63 -4.45 -25.35
N ALA A 56 7.60 -3.81 -26.01
CA ALA A 56 7.53 -2.39 -26.34
C ALA A 56 6.35 -2.05 -27.28
N ALA A 57 6.08 -2.91 -28.28
CA ALA A 57 4.93 -2.74 -29.14
C ALA A 57 3.60 -2.90 -28.38
N LYS A 58 3.52 -3.87 -27.47
CA LYS A 58 2.35 -4.07 -26.58
C LYS A 58 2.15 -2.91 -25.62
N GLU A 59 3.22 -2.40 -25.01
CA GLU A 59 3.19 -1.22 -24.14
C GLU A 59 2.59 -0.02 -24.88
N LYS A 60 3.09 0.27 -26.09
CA LYS A 60 2.57 1.36 -26.93
C LYS A 60 1.08 1.17 -27.26
N ALA A 61 0.67 -0.06 -27.56
CA ALA A 61 -0.72 -0.37 -27.87
C ALA A 61 -1.63 -0.24 -26.64
N LEU A 62 -1.18 -0.64 -25.46
CA LEU A 62 -1.91 -0.45 -24.19
C LEU A 62 -2.09 1.03 -23.88
N GLU A 63 -1.02 1.82 -24.05
CA GLU A 63 -1.05 3.26 -23.80
C GLU A 63 -2.14 3.93 -24.65
N SER A 64 -2.15 3.67 -25.96
CA SER A 64 -3.04 4.36 -26.89
C SER A 64 -4.50 3.87 -26.90
N HIS A 65 -4.75 2.62 -26.49
CA HIS A 65 -6.09 2.01 -26.62
C HIS A 65 -6.77 1.73 -25.29
N VAL A 66 -6.04 1.79 -24.16
CA VAL A 66 -6.54 1.35 -22.85
C VAL A 66 -6.24 2.35 -21.75
N TYR A 67 -4.97 2.74 -21.56
CA TYR A 67 -4.57 3.53 -20.39
C TYR A 67 -4.89 5.02 -20.53
N GLU A 68 -4.72 5.61 -21.70
CA GLU A 68 -5.08 7.01 -21.90
C GLU A 68 -6.61 7.19 -21.96
N ILE A 69 -7.16 7.88 -20.97
CA ILE A 69 -8.60 8.07 -20.79
C ILE A 69 -9.04 9.30 -21.60
N ARG A 70 -9.79 9.07 -22.68
CA ARG A 70 -10.38 10.11 -23.53
C ARG A 70 -11.89 10.13 -23.38
N ASP A 71 -12.48 11.32 -23.27
CA ASP A 71 -13.93 11.46 -23.12
C ASP A 71 -14.66 10.91 -24.35
N GLY A 72 -15.70 10.10 -24.11
CA GLY A 72 -16.51 9.48 -25.16
C GLY A 72 -15.83 8.35 -25.94
N VAL A 73 -14.62 7.93 -25.54
CA VAL A 73 -13.89 6.82 -26.17
C VAL A 73 -13.87 5.62 -25.21
N GLU A 74 -14.50 4.52 -25.62
CA GLU A 74 -14.40 3.27 -24.86
C GLU A 74 -13.05 2.59 -25.11
N PRO A 75 -12.39 2.12 -24.05
CA PRO A 75 -11.12 1.42 -24.18
C PRO A 75 -11.26 0.05 -24.85
N ASN A 76 -10.31 -0.32 -25.70
CA ASN A 76 -10.36 -1.52 -26.51
C ASN A 76 -9.44 -2.64 -25.99
N TYR A 77 -10.05 -3.62 -25.30
CA TYR A 77 -9.36 -4.77 -24.72
C TYR A 77 -9.20 -5.99 -25.64
N SER A 78 -9.75 -5.94 -26.86
CA SER A 78 -9.82 -7.12 -27.73
C SER A 78 -8.45 -7.73 -28.04
N GLN A 79 -7.40 -6.89 -28.04
CA GLN A 79 -6.02 -7.26 -28.33
C GLN A 79 -5.23 -7.75 -27.12
N PHE A 80 -5.82 -7.71 -25.91
CA PHE A 80 -5.13 -8.01 -24.65
C PHE A 80 -5.83 -9.12 -23.85
N ARG A 81 -6.61 -9.96 -24.54
CA ARG A 81 -7.38 -11.06 -23.94
C ARG A 81 -6.50 -12.17 -23.38
N GLU A 82 -5.25 -12.24 -23.81
CA GLU A 82 -4.24 -13.17 -23.30
C GLU A 82 -3.79 -12.83 -21.88
N PHE A 83 -3.99 -11.58 -21.45
CA PHE A 83 -3.62 -11.15 -20.11
C PHE A 83 -4.78 -11.32 -19.14
N GLU A 84 -4.46 -11.88 -17.98
CA GLU A 84 -5.44 -12.11 -16.92
C GLU A 84 -5.89 -10.79 -16.29
N THR A 85 -4.94 -9.86 -16.09
CA THR A 85 -5.16 -8.45 -15.74
C THR A 85 -4.37 -7.53 -16.66
N LEU A 86 -4.81 -6.28 -16.76
CA LEU A 86 -4.06 -5.24 -17.44
C LEU A 86 -2.63 -5.09 -16.86
N PRO A 87 -1.58 -5.02 -17.70
CA PRO A 87 -0.21 -4.96 -17.22
C PRO A 87 0.14 -3.69 -16.44
N SER A 88 0.44 -3.80 -15.15
CA SER A 88 0.78 -2.68 -14.26
C SER A 88 2.16 -2.86 -13.61
N GLU A 89 2.75 -1.78 -13.09
CA GLU A 89 3.91 -1.84 -12.20
C GLU A 89 3.58 -2.38 -10.80
N LEU A 90 2.31 -2.35 -10.39
CA LEU A 90 1.79 -2.99 -9.17
C LEU A 90 0.93 -4.20 -9.55
N PRO A 91 1.52 -5.39 -9.72
CA PRO A 91 0.78 -6.56 -10.22
C PRO A 91 -0.19 -7.08 -9.16
N ARG A 92 -1.45 -7.32 -9.56
CA ARG A 92 -2.46 -7.98 -8.72
C ARG A 92 -2.45 -9.47 -9.01
N LEU A 93 -1.90 -10.26 -8.09
CA LEU A 93 -1.67 -11.71 -8.28
C LEU A 93 -2.69 -12.59 -7.53
N GLY A 94 -3.93 -12.12 -7.37
CA GLY A 94 -5.00 -12.76 -6.58
C GLY A 94 -5.56 -14.08 -7.15
N TYR A 95 -4.77 -14.82 -7.91
CA TYR A 95 -5.16 -16.06 -8.58
C TYR A 95 -4.74 -17.27 -7.74
N ASP A 96 -5.56 -18.31 -7.76
CA ASP A 96 -5.25 -19.61 -7.15
C ASP A 96 -4.23 -20.39 -8.02
N ALA A 97 -3.01 -19.86 -8.08
CA ALA A 97 -1.88 -20.40 -8.82
C ALA A 97 -0.84 -21.01 -7.86
N GLU A 98 -0.46 -22.27 -8.08
CA GLU A 98 0.55 -22.94 -7.25
C GLU A 98 1.99 -22.63 -7.70
N TYR A 99 2.18 -22.28 -8.97
CA TYR A 99 3.49 -22.00 -9.56
C TYR A 99 3.52 -20.65 -10.25
N VAL A 100 4.58 -19.87 -10.04
CA VAL A 100 4.73 -18.54 -10.64
C VAL A 100 6.10 -18.43 -11.30
N TYR A 101 6.11 -17.99 -12.55
CA TYR A 101 7.32 -17.77 -13.34
C TYR A 101 7.36 -16.31 -13.78
N ILE A 102 8.43 -15.59 -13.48
CA ILE A 102 8.63 -14.19 -13.89
C ILE A 102 9.89 -14.11 -14.74
N ILE A 103 9.72 -13.85 -16.03
CA ILE A 103 10.79 -13.53 -16.97
C ILE A 103 11.00 -12.02 -16.90
N ASN A 104 11.98 -11.59 -16.10
CA ASN A 104 12.31 -10.18 -15.94
C ASN A 104 13.32 -9.75 -17.00
N LEU A 105 12.86 -9.05 -18.03
CA LEU A 105 13.67 -8.56 -19.15
C LEU A 105 14.45 -7.29 -18.79
N ASP A 106 14.06 -6.57 -17.73
CA ASP A 106 14.71 -5.34 -17.29
C ASP A 106 16.04 -5.65 -16.58
N ASN A 107 16.03 -6.68 -15.73
CA ASN A 107 17.19 -7.10 -14.93
C ASN A 107 17.80 -8.43 -15.40
N GLU A 108 17.25 -9.04 -16.46
CA GLU A 108 17.70 -10.32 -17.02
C GLU A 108 17.71 -11.45 -15.95
N VAL A 109 16.57 -11.60 -15.26
CA VAL A 109 16.37 -12.60 -14.21
C VAL A 109 15.15 -13.46 -14.50
N LEU A 110 15.31 -14.79 -14.43
CA LEU A 110 14.17 -15.71 -14.33
C LEU A 110 13.88 -15.96 -12.85
N THR A 111 12.69 -15.58 -12.40
CA THR A 111 12.24 -15.83 -11.03
C THR A 111 11.18 -16.92 -11.01
N MET A 112 11.33 -17.91 -10.12
CA MET A 112 10.32 -18.94 -9.88
C MET A 112 9.81 -18.85 -8.43
N ASN A 113 8.50 -18.94 -8.25
CA ASN A 113 7.79 -18.82 -6.97
C ASN A 113 8.32 -17.65 -6.11
N HIS A 114 8.53 -16.50 -6.78
CA HIS A 114 9.04 -15.23 -6.25
C HIS A 114 10.43 -15.24 -5.58
N SER A 115 11.06 -16.39 -5.37
CA SER A 115 12.20 -16.55 -4.46
C SER A 115 13.38 -17.33 -5.01
N ILE A 116 13.20 -18.02 -6.13
CA ILE A 116 14.27 -18.71 -6.87
C ILE A 116 14.65 -17.78 -8.01
N HIS A 117 15.89 -17.28 -8.02
CA HIS A 117 16.33 -16.29 -9.01
C HIS A 117 17.53 -16.80 -9.79
N TRP A 118 17.32 -17.03 -11.08
CA TRP A 118 18.35 -17.42 -12.03
C TRP A 118 18.75 -16.23 -12.90
N LYS A 119 20.04 -16.12 -13.25
CA LYS A 119 20.45 -15.25 -14.36
C LYS A 119 19.86 -15.80 -15.65
N LEU A 120 19.11 -14.97 -16.38
CA LEU A 120 18.32 -15.40 -17.53
C LEU A 120 19.20 -16.02 -18.63
N GLY A 121 20.35 -15.41 -18.92
CA GLY A 121 21.34 -15.91 -19.89
C GLY A 121 22.27 -17.01 -19.36
N ASN A 122 22.19 -17.42 -18.09
CA ASN A 122 23.12 -18.39 -17.47
C ASN A 122 22.40 -19.43 -16.59
N ILE A 123 21.28 -19.99 -17.07
CA ILE A 123 20.53 -21.05 -16.37
C ILE A 123 21.29 -22.40 -16.51
N PRO A 124 21.53 -23.14 -15.41
CA PRO A 124 22.30 -24.38 -15.43
C PRO A 124 21.46 -25.56 -15.94
N ARG A 125 21.46 -25.77 -17.26
CA ARG A 125 20.62 -26.77 -17.95
C ARG A 125 21.19 -28.19 -17.97
N GLN A 126 22.51 -28.32 -17.84
CA GLN A 126 23.18 -29.62 -17.87
C GLN A 126 22.67 -30.51 -16.73
N ASP A 127 22.30 -31.75 -17.05
CA ASP A 127 21.77 -32.75 -16.10
C ASP A 127 20.60 -32.23 -15.25
N GLU A 128 19.81 -31.30 -15.82
CA GLU A 128 18.69 -30.64 -15.16
C GLU A 128 19.08 -29.94 -13.83
N LEU A 129 20.34 -29.50 -13.69
CA LEU A 129 20.86 -28.96 -12.44
C LEU A 129 20.01 -27.83 -11.84
N TRP A 130 19.42 -26.97 -12.68
CA TRP A 130 18.52 -25.90 -12.24
C TRP A 130 17.33 -26.41 -11.41
N ILE A 131 16.78 -27.59 -11.73
CA ILE A 131 15.64 -28.14 -10.99
C ILE A 131 16.11 -28.83 -9.71
N HIS A 132 17.19 -29.60 -9.80
CA HIS A 132 17.76 -30.33 -8.66
C HIS A 132 18.35 -29.40 -7.59
N ALA A 133 18.73 -28.19 -7.97
CA ALA A 133 19.24 -27.19 -7.04
C ALA A 133 18.12 -26.50 -6.23
N ILE A 134 16.86 -26.57 -6.65
CA ILE A 134 15.74 -25.99 -5.90
C ILE A 134 15.55 -26.78 -4.60
N SER A 135 15.42 -26.07 -3.48
CA SER A 135 15.30 -26.68 -2.16
C SER A 135 14.41 -25.85 -1.25
N ASP A 136 13.83 -26.52 -0.25
CA ASP A 136 13.16 -25.82 0.85
C ASP A 136 14.14 -24.93 1.60
N SER A 137 13.72 -23.71 1.93
CA SER A 137 14.43 -22.86 2.87
C SER A 137 13.93 -23.10 4.30
N ILE A 138 14.62 -22.49 5.27
CA ILE A 138 14.17 -22.42 6.67
C ILE A 138 12.82 -21.70 6.82
N TYR A 139 12.37 -20.95 5.81
CA TYR A 139 11.12 -20.22 5.81
C TYR A 139 10.05 -20.96 5.01
N ARG A 140 8.90 -21.19 5.65
CA ARG A 140 7.81 -21.99 5.07
C ARG A 140 7.26 -21.34 3.79
N GLY A 141 7.12 -22.13 2.73
CA GLY A 141 6.56 -21.69 1.44
C GLY A 141 7.47 -20.75 0.64
N LYS A 142 8.74 -20.60 1.04
CA LYS A 142 9.73 -19.74 0.39
C LYS A 142 10.92 -20.61 -0.05
N PRO A 143 10.88 -21.25 -1.22
CA PRO A 143 12.00 -22.07 -1.68
C PRO A 143 13.27 -21.22 -1.89
N THR A 144 14.39 -21.91 -2.06
CA THR A 144 15.71 -21.31 -2.30
C THR A 144 16.51 -22.19 -3.27
N ILE A 145 17.72 -21.75 -3.60
CA ILE A 145 18.69 -22.51 -4.41
C ILE A 145 19.77 -23.03 -3.47
N SER A 146 20.04 -24.33 -3.52
CA SER A 146 21.07 -24.99 -2.72
C SER A 146 22.46 -24.58 -3.21
N PRO A 147 23.27 -23.86 -2.40
CA PRO A 147 24.63 -23.49 -2.78
C PRO A 147 25.57 -24.69 -2.84
N ASP A 148 25.21 -25.81 -2.21
CA ASP A 148 25.98 -27.07 -2.26
C ASP A 148 25.83 -27.77 -3.63
N ILE A 149 24.78 -27.45 -4.38
CA ILE A 149 24.42 -28.10 -5.65
C ILE A 149 24.72 -27.18 -6.83
N CYS A 150 24.39 -25.89 -6.70
CA CYS A 150 24.53 -24.93 -7.78
C CYS A 150 25.44 -23.75 -7.38
N PRO A 151 26.47 -23.42 -8.18
CA PRO A 151 27.30 -22.25 -7.96
C PRO A 151 26.54 -20.93 -8.03
N GLU A 152 27.06 -19.92 -7.33
CA GLU A 152 26.48 -18.57 -7.26
C GLU A 152 26.47 -17.84 -8.62
N GLU A 153 27.34 -18.22 -9.56
CA GLU A 153 27.41 -17.60 -10.88
C GLU A 153 26.12 -17.74 -11.71
N HIS A 154 25.28 -18.71 -11.38
CA HIS A 154 23.96 -18.93 -11.98
C HIS A 154 22.83 -18.18 -11.26
N MET A 155 23.05 -17.78 -10.01
CA MET A 155 22.04 -17.10 -9.17
C MET A 155 22.02 -15.61 -9.47
N SER A 156 20.86 -14.98 -9.28
CA SER A 156 20.69 -13.54 -9.39
C SER A 156 19.86 -12.98 -8.23
N SER A 157 19.65 -11.66 -8.22
CA SER A 157 18.68 -11.01 -7.34
C SER A 157 18.06 -9.82 -8.09
N PRO A 158 16.73 -9.74 -8.15
CA PRO A 158 16.06 -8.55 -8.69
C PRO A 158 16.02 -7.38 -7.70
N ALA A 159 16.43 -7.57 -6.44
CA ALA A 159 16.46 -6.51 -5.44
C ALA A 159 17.49 -5.42 -5.77
N LEU A 160 17.12 -4.18 -5.47
CA LEU A 160 18.00 -3.02 -5.52
C LEU A 160 19.13 -3.17 -4.51
N SER A 161 20.29 -2.63 -4.88
CA SER A 161 21.41 -2.49 -3.95
C SER A 161 21.06 -1.48 -2.88
N VAL A 162 20.99 -1.93 -1.62
CA VAL A 162 20.70 -1.06 -0.48
C VAL A 162 21.98 -0.30 -0.11
N PRO A 163 21.97 1.04 -0.11
CA PRO A 163 23.12 1.82 0.33
C PRO A 163 23.50 1.51 1.79
N GLU A 164 24.79 1.62 2.10
CA GLU A 164 25.25 1.53 3.48
C GLU A 164 24.66 2.66 4.33
N LEU A 165 24.27 2.32 5.56
CA LEU A 165 23.68 3.27 6.51
C LEU A 165 24.67 4.40 6.84
N ASN A 166 24.24 5.64 6.64
CA ASN A 166 24.99 6.81 7.09
C ASN A 166 24.24 7.54 8.22
N PRO A 167 24.67 7.39 9.48
CA PRO A 167 23.99 8.01 10.62
C PRO A 167 24.28 9.51 10.77
N VAL A 168 25.16 10.10 9.97
CA VAL A 168 25.60 11.50 10.13
C VAL A 168 24.49 12.45 9.68
N ILE A 169 24.10 13.36 10.57
CA ILE A 169 23.24 14.52 10.28
C ILE A 169 24.13 15.76 10.30
N GLU A 170 24.15 16.55 9.23
CA GLU A 170 25.07 17.69 9.08
C GLU A 170 24.65 18.94 9.87
N TYR A 171 23.45 18.91 10.45
CA TYR A 171 22.87 20.01 11.24
C TYR A 171 22.92 19.72 12.73
N ALA A 172 22.93 20.77 13.56
CA ALA A 172 22.74 20.62 14.99
C ALA A 172 21.37 19.96 15.25
N TYR A 173 21.36 18.87 16.02
CA TYR A 173 20.14 18.10 16.22
C TYR A 173 20.00 17.53 17.63
N ARG A 174 18.76 17.21 18.00
CA ARG A 174 18.44 16.36 19.15
C ARG A 174 17.49 15.24 18.76
N THR A 175 17.67 14.08 19.40
CA THR A 175 16.76 12.96 19.20
C THR A 175 15.54 13.05 20.10
N VAL A 176 14.35 12.91 19.53
CA VAL A 176 13.06 12.91 20.24
C VAL A 176 12.28 11.62 19.97
N THR A 177 11.20 11.40 20.72
CA THR A 177 10.31 10.24 20.55
C THR A 177 8.99 10.68 19.92
N PRO A 178 8.53 10.02 18.85
CA PRO A 178 7.25 10.37 18.25
C PRO A 178 6.10 9.99 19.19
N ARG A 179 5.06 10.83 19.21
CA ARG A 179 3.81 10.50 19.90
C ARG A 179 3.08 9.42 19.09
N THR A 180 2.81 8.29 19.72
CA THR A 180 2.09 7.16 19.12
C THR A 180 0.72 6.92 19.76
N ASP A 181 0.30 7.79 20.67
CA ASP A 181 -1.01 7.70 21.29
C ASP A 181 -2.12 8.03 20.28
N ILE A 182 -3.10 7.15 20.19
CA ILE A 182 -4.20 7.21 19.22
C ILE A 182 -5.55 7.00 19.90
N ALA A 183 -5.66 7.33 21.19
CA ALA A 183 -6.86 7.09 21.99
C ALA A 183 -8.11 7.84 21.46
N GLU A 184 -7.93 8.88 20.66
CA GLU A 184 -9.03 9.57 19.98
C GLU A 184 -9.61 8.74 18.84
N ALA A 185 -10.95 8.72 18.71
CA ALA A 185 -11.69 7.93 17.72
C ALA A 185 -11.14 8.09 16.29
N ARG A 186 -10.97 9.35 15.83
CA ARG A 186 -10.41 9.66 14.52
C ARG A 186 -9.00 9.11 14.33
N LYS A 187 -8.12 9.27 15.33
CA LYS A 187 -6.72 8.82 15.22
C LYS A 187 -6.64 7.29 15.12
N THR A 188 -7.44 6.58 15.93
CA THR A 188 -7.56 5.12 15.79
C THR A 188 -8.13 4.74 14.44
N PHE A 189 -9.20 5.40 13.97
CA PHE A 189 -9.80 5.12 12.68
C PHE A 189 -8.81 5.30 11.52
N LEU A 190 -8.13 6.44 11.44
CA LEU A 190 -7.12 6.68 10.40
C LEU A 190 -5.96 5.69 10.48
N THR A 191 -5.47 5.38 11.68
CA THR A 191 -4.41 4.37 11.87
C THR A 191 -4.88 2.98 11.43
N HIS A 192 -6.14 2.64 11.69
CA HIS A 192 -6.75 1.40 11.25
C HIS A 192 -6.80 1.30 9.73
N ILE A 193 -7.20 2.37 9.03
CA ILE A 193 -7.18 2.39 7.56
C ILE A 193 -5.76 2.23 7.02
N LEU A 194 -4.79 2.96 7.57
CA LEU A 194 -3.38 2.85 7.18
C LEU A 194 -2.85 1.41 7.35
N ALA A 195 -3.18 0.77 8.47
CA ALA A 195 -2.79 -0.61 8.74
C ALA A 195 -3.47 -1.58 7.75
N SER A 196 -4.77 -1.40 7.48
CA SER A 196 -5.51 -2.17 6.49
C SER A 196 -4.94 -2.01 5.08
N THR A 197 -4.49 -0.81 4.69
CA THR A 197 -3.76 -0.59 3.43
C THR A 197 -2.50 -1.44 3.36
N LEU A 198 -1.65 -1.43 4.41
CA LEU A 198 -0.44 -2.26 4.41
C LEU A 198 -0.74 -3.76 4.47
N ILE A 199 -1.83 -4.17 5.13
CA ILE A 199 -2.27 -5.57 5.16
C ILE A 199 -2.74 -6.02 3.78
N GLN A 200 -3.46 -5.16 3.05
CA GLN A 200 -3.96 -5.46 1.72
C GLN A 200 -2.82 -5.68 0.72
N TYR A 201 -1.82 -4.82 0.73
CA TYR A 201 -0.67 -4.88 -0.21
C TYR A 201 0.54 -5.65 0.35
N LYS A 202 0.40 -6.37 1.46
CA LYS A 202 1.54 -7.02 2.14
C LYS A 202 2.25 -8.03 1.23
N ASP A 203 1.49 -8.75 0.42
CA ASP A 203 2.03 -9.80 -0.43
C ASP A 203 2.85 -9.20 -1.57
N GLU A 204 2.38 -8.11 -2.19
CA GLU A 204 3.14 -7.35 -3.19
C GLU A 204 4.39 -6.73 -2.58
N ILE A 205 4.30 -6.13 -1.38
CA ILE A 205 5.46 -5.59 -0.65
C ILE A 205 6.48 -6.69 -0.35
N ILE A 206 6.04 -7.87 0.11
CA ILE A 206 6.95 -8.99 0.39
C ILE A 206 7.53 -9.56 -0.91
N ARG A 207 6.75 -9.67 -1.98
CA ARG A 207 7.24 -10.27 -3.23
C ARG A 207 8.21 -9.34 -3.95
N PHE A 208 7.92 -8.04 -4.00
CA PHE A 208 8.57 -7.09 -4.90
C PHE A 208 9.16 -5.85 -4.23
N GLY A 209 8.91 -5.60 -2.94
CA GLY A 209 9.25 -4.32 -2.29
C GLY A 209 10.72 -3.93 -2.40
N MET A 210 11.66 -4.89 -2.36
CA MET A 210 13.09 -4.59 -2.55
C MET A 210 13.49 -4.33 -4.00
N GLU A 211 12.60 -4.51 -4.97
CA GLU A 211 12.81 -4.15 -6.38
C GLU A 211 12.36 -2.71 -6.70
N TRP A 212 11.64 -2.06 -5.77
CA TRP A 212 11.06 -0.75 -5.98
C TRP A 212 11.98 0.36 -5.47
N SER A 213 12.41 1.24 -6.37
CA SER A 213 13.12 2.45 -6.00
C SER A 213 12.14 3.54 -5.55
N PRO A 214 12.58 4.59 -4.83
CA PRO A 214 11.70 5.64 -4.35
C PRO A 214 10.97 6.40 -5.46
N ASP A 215 11.51 6.40 -6.69
CA ASP A 215 10.89 6.96 -7.90
C ASP A 215 9.92 5.97 -8.61
N SER A 216 9.94 4.68 -8.24
CA SER A 216 9.06 3.67 -8.83
C SER A 216 7.60 3.96 -8.50
N PHE A 217 6.72 3.76 -9.47
CA PHE A 217 5.27 3.98 -9.33
C PHE A 217 4.67 3.32 -8.07
N PRO A 218 4.86 2.00 -7.81
CA PRO A 218 4.28 1.36 -6.63
C PRO A 218 4.78 1.94 -5.30
N PHE A 219 6.05 2.35 -5.22
CA PHE A 219 6.58 2.99 -4.01
C PHE A 219 5.90 4.34 -3.79
N ARG A 220 5.91 5.21 -4.81
CA ARG A 220 5.34 6.55 -4.72
C ARG A 220 3.86 6.51 -4.39
N GLU A 221 3.09 5.66 -5.07
CA GLU A 221 1.65 5.51 -4.82
C GLU A 221 1.35 4.99 -3.41
N LEU A 222 2.04 3.94 -2.94
CA LEU A 222 1.80 3.39 -1.60
C LEU A 222 2.15 4.40 -0.50
N VAL A 223 3.30 5.07 -0.59
CA VAL A 223 3.70 6.06 0.40
C VAL A 223 2.78 7.29 0.35
N PHE A 224 2.42 7.75 -0.85
CA PHE A 224 1.48 8.86 -1.03
C PHE A 224 0.10 8.52 -0.45
N ALA A 225 -0.38 7.29 -0.60
CA ALA A 225 -1.61 6.83 0.03
C ALA A 225 -1.53 6.95 1.56
N LEU A 226 -0.43 6.48 2.16
CA LEU A 226 -0.23 6.55 3.61
C LEU A 226 -0.23 8.00 4.11
N VAL A 227 0.51 8.91 3.48
CA VAL A 227 0.54 10.32 3.91
C VAL A 227 -0.79 11.04 3.64
N SER A 228 -1.50 10.68 2.56
CA SER A 228 -2.82 11.24 2.23
C SER A 228 -3.88 10.83 3.26
N ILE A 229 -3.87 9.57 3.68
CA ILE A 229 -4.79 9.07 4.71
C ILE A 229 -4.40 9.64 6.09
N ALA A 230 -3.12 9.63 6.44
CA ALA A 230 -2.64 10.11 7.74
C ALA A 230 -2.88 11.61 7.96
N SER A 231 -2.72 12.43 6.91
CA SER A 231 -3.06 13.86 6.94
C SER A 231 -4.56 14.12 7.02
N GLY A 232 -5.39 13.11 6.74
CA GLY A 232 -6.82 13.26 6.60
C GLY A 232 -7.22 13.97 5.30
N GLN A 233 -6.33 14.11 4.32
CA GLN A 233 -6.66 14.63 2.99
C GLN A 233 -7.47 13.63 2.16
N ALA A 234 -7.29 12.33 2.41
CA ALA A 234 -8.11 11.30 1.78
C ALA A 234 -9.61 11.54 2.03
N LYS A 235 -10.40 11.39 0.98
CA LYS A 235 -11.86 11.27 1.05
C LYS A 235 -12.23 9.79 1.11
N PHE A 236 -13.49 9.50 1.40
CA PHE A 236 -13.99 8.14 1.41
C PHE A 236 -15.14 8.00 0.42
N HIS A 237 -15.11 6.92 -0.34
CA HIS A 237 -16.16 6.56 -1.26
C HIS A 237 -16.83 5.26 -0.77
N SER A 238 -18.15 5.22 -0.80
CA SER A 238 -18.95 4.06 -0.40
C SER A 238 -19.73 3.54 -1.60
N PHE A 239 -19.79 2.22 -1.76
CA PHE A 239 -20.70 1.60 -2.70
C PHE A 239 -22.08 1.33 -2.07
N PRO A 240 -23.14 1.21 -2.89
CA PRO A 240 -24.43 0.74 -2.41
C PRO A 240 -24.32 -0.65 -1.78
N ALA A 241 -25.05 -0.88 -0.69
CA ALA A 241 -25.09 -2.17 -0.04
C ALA A 241 -25.63 -3.25 -0.99
N GLN A 242 -25.01 -4.42 -0.97
CA GLN A 242 -25.40 -5.54 -1.82
C GLN A 242 -24.90 -6.88 -1.26
N GLN A 243 -25.52 -7.97 -1.71
CA GLN A 243 -25.30 -9.32 -1.16
C GLN A 243 -23.92 -9.93 -1.48
N CYS A 244 -23.07 -9.23 -2.23
CA CYS A 244 -21.75 -9.69 -2.62
C CYS A 244 -20.79 -8.51 -2.81
N SER A 245 -19.47 -8.73 -2.73
CA SER A 245 -18.47 -7.75 -3.17
C SER A 245 -18.66 -7.45 -4.66
N PRO A 246 -18.71 -6.17 -5.11
CA PRO A 246 -18.82 -5.85 -6.52
C PRO A 246 -17.57 -6.30 -7.30
N ARG A 247 -16.45 -6.49 -6.61
CA ARG A 247 -15.18 -6.87 -7.21
C ARG A 247 -14.94 -8.38 -7.17
N ASP A 248 -15.24 -9.02 -6.04
CA ASP A 248 -14.83 -10.40 -5.76
C ASP A 248 -15.99 -11.41 -5.76
N CYS A 249 -17.15 -11.02 -6.29
CA CYS A 249 -18.28 -11.93 -6.38
C CYS A 249 -17.97 -13.13 -7.27
N GLN A 250 -17.99 -14.32 -6.67
CA GLN A 250 -17.85 -15.61 -7.36
C GLN A 250 -19.17 -16.39 -7.42
N TYR A 251 -20.29 -15.77 -7.01
CA TYR A 251 -21.60 -16.42 -7.01
C TYR A 251 -22.10 -16.64 -8.44
N TRP A 252 -22.21 -17.92 -8.82
CA TRP A 252 -22.81 -18.33 -10.07
C TRP A 252 -24.26 -17.85 -10.18
N GLY A 253 -24.59 -17.14 -11.27
CA GLY A 253 -25.92 -16.59 -11.50
C GLY A 253 -26.25 -15.34 -10.67
N CYS A 254 -25.26 -14.67 -10.09
CA CYS A 254 -25.48 -13.42 -9.37
C CYS A 254 -25.94 -12.31 -10.33
N ASN A 255 -27.10 -11.71 -10.06
CA ASN A 255 -27.68 -10.63 -10.86
C ASN A 255 -27.30 -9.22 -10.37
N SER A 256 -26.46 -9.12 -9.33
CA SER A 256 -25.93 -7.85 -8.84
C SER A 256 -24.99 -7.18 -9.85
N HIS A 257 -24.69 -5.91 -9.63
CA HIS A 257 -23.72 -5.19 -10.43
C HIS A 257 -22.30 -5.53 -9.97
N HIS A 258 -21.42 -5.84 -10.92
CA HIS A 258 -20.03 -6.23 -10.65
C HIS A 258 -19.05 -5.46 -11.54
N LEU A 259 -17.82 -5.32 -11.08
CA LEU A 259 -16.69 -4.71 -11.77
C LEU A 259 -15.93 -5.77 -12.57
N TYR A 260 -16.59 -6.38 -13.56
CA TYR A 260 -15.96 -7.42 -14.36
C TYR A 260 -14.93 -6.81 -15.33
N LYS A 261 -13.65 -7.16 -15.16
CA LYS A 261 -12.50 -6.66 -15.95
C LYS A 261 -12.49 -5.14 -16.08
N SER A 262 -12.23 -4.47 -14.96
CA SER A 262 -12.10 -3.01 -14.91
C SER A 262 -11.08 -2.48 -15.93
N PRO A 263 -11.38 -1.35 -16.60
CA PRO A 263 -10.46 -0.67 -17.50
C PRO A 263 -9.27 -0.01 -16.78
N GLY A 264 -9.15 -0.21 -15.46
CA GLY A 264 -8.22 0.51 -14.60
C GLY A 264 -8.80 1.83 -14.08
N TRP A 265 -10.09 2.07 -14.28
CA TRP A 265 -10.85 3.22 -13.79
C TRP A 265 -12.35 2.89 -13.70
N LEU A 266 -13.10 3.66 -12.91
CA LEU A 266 -14.53 3.46 -12.70
C LEU A 266 -15.35 4.55 -13.40
N GLY A 267 -16.45 4.12 -14.04
CA GLY A 267 -17.41 4.99 -14.71
C GLY A 267 -18.56 5.46 -13.79
N GLU A 268 -19.42 6.31 -14.35
CA GLU A 268 -20.50 7.05 -13.65
C GLU A 268 -21.40 6.19 -12.80
N LYS A 269 -21.69 4.98 -13.26
CA LYS A 269 -22.48 4.01 -12.52
C LYS A 269 -21.96 3.74 -11.09
N TRP A 270 -20.65 3.79 -10.89
CA TRP A 270 -20.00 3.47 -9.62
C TRP A 270 -19.61 4.71 -8.84
N THR A 271 -19.18 5.77 -9.54
CA THR A 271 -18.56 6.93 -8.90
C THR A 271 -19.37 8.23 -9.02
N GLY A 272 -20.58 8.17 -9.59
CA GLY A 272 -21.43 9.34 -9.81
C GLY A 272 -20.72 10.40 -10.65
N ASP A 273 -20.74 11.65 -10.20
CA ASP A 273 -20.12 12.78 -10.92
C ASP A 273 -18.58 12.79 -10.87
N SER A 274 -17.94 11.89 -10.12
CA SER A 274 -16.48 11.84 -9.96
C SER A 274 -15.76 11.07 -11.08
N VAL A 275 -16.29 11.09 -12.31
CA VAL A 275 -15.82 10.25 -13.43
C VAL A 275 -14.85 10.99 -14.33
N PRO A 276 -13.86 10.29 -14.89
CA PRO A 276 -13.43 8.92 -14.56
C PRO A 276 -12.62 8.93 -13.27
N LEU A 277 -12.80 7.91 -12.43
CA LEU A 277 -11.98 7.72 -11.23
C LEU A 277 -11.02 6.54 -11.43
N PRO A 278 -9.72 6.79 -11.69
CA PRO A 278 -8.74 5.72 -11.82
C PRO A 278 -8.64 4.84 -10.58
N GLU A 279 -8.33 3.57 -10.79
CA GLU A 279 -8.05 2.64 -9.71
C GLU A 279 -6.62 2.80 -9.20
N PHE A 280 -6.45 2.67 -7.89
CA PHE A 280 -5.13 2.63 -7.28
C PHE A 280 -4.28 1.49 -7.85
N GLY A 281 -3.06 1.82 -8.26
CA GLY A 281 -2.15 0.88 -8.92
C GLY A 281 -2.44 0.67 -10.41
N SER A 282 -3.45 1.31 -10.99
CA SER A 282 -3.65 1.32 -12.45
C SER A 282 -2.70 2.30 -13.13
N LEU A 283 -2.35 2.02 -14.38
CA LEU A 283 -1.64 2.95 -15.26
C LEU A 283 -2.58 3.84 -16.09
N SER A 284 -3.89 3.77 -15.85
CA SER A 284 -4.86 4.64 -16.51
C SER A 284 -4.68 6.10 -16.08
N HIS A 285 -4.74 7.02 -17.04
CA HIS A 285 -4.44 8.45 -16.84
C HIS A 285 -5.12 9.30 -17.91
N ARG A 286 -5.31 10.61 -17.64
CA ARG A 286 -5.72 11.58 -18.66
C ARG A 286 -4.54 11.90 -19.59
N PRO A 287 -4.79 12.37 -20.84
CA PRO A 287 -3.72 12.82 -21.72
C PRO A 287 -2.81 13.85 -21.03
N ASP A 288 -1.51 13.75 -21.26
CA ASP A 288 -0.46 14.63 -20.69
C ASP A 288 -0.32 14.58 -19.15
N GLU A 289 -1.04 13.70 -18.45
CA GLU A 289 -0.91 13.48 -17.02
C GLU A 289 -0.18 12.16 -16.71
N PRO A 290 0.65 12.10 -15.64
CA PRO A 290 1.20 10.82 -15.21
C PRO A 290 0.11 9.97 -14.54
N PRO A 291 0.21 8.62 -14.62
CA PRO A 291 -0.68 7.73 -13.88
C PRO A 291 -0.53 7.88 -12.36
N GLY A 292 -1.59 7.50 -11.64
CA GLY A 292 -1.66 7.54 -10.18
C GLY A 292 -1.94 8.92 -9.59
N ALA A 293 -1.97 8.98 -8.26
CA ALA A 293 -2.22 10.22 -7.52
C ALA A 293 -0.94 10.90 -7.02
N SER A 294 0.17 10.15 -6.89
CA SER A 294 1.40 10.63 -6.27
C SER A 294 2.17 11.62 -7.15
N PRO A 295 2.84 12.63 -6.55
CA PRO A 295 3.83 13.45 -7.24
C PRO A 295 4.94 12.60 -7.88
N MET A 296 5.50 13.07 -8.99
CA MET A 296 6.58 12.37 -9.71
C MET A 296 7.92 12.45 -8.97
N GLU A 297 8.08 13.49 -8.17
CA GLU A 297 9.25 13.76 -7.36
C GLU A 297 9.28 12.89 -6.10
N THR A 298 10.49 12.61 -5.59
CA THR A 298 10.69 11.87 -4.34
C THR A 298 10.73 12.76 -3.10
N ILE A 299 10.77 14.07 -3.29
CA ILE A 299 10.68 15.07 -2.22
C ILE A 299 9.65 16.11 -2.65
N TYR A 300 8.61 16.30 -1.84
CA TYR A 300 7.52 17.23 -2.15
C TYR A 300 6.82 17.72 -0.88
N TRP A 301 6.14 18.85 -0.98
CA TRP A 301 5.27 19.34 0.08
C TRP A 301 3.90 18.66 0.00
N LEU A 302 3.50 18.02 1.09
CA LEU A 302 2.09 17.71 1.32
C LEU A 302 1.62 18.63 2.43
N GLU A 303 0.77 19.60 2.06
CA GLU A 303 0.38 20.66 2.98
C GLU A 303 1.61 21.46 3.49
N ASP A 304 1.81 21.54 4.81
CA ASP A 304 2.97 22.21 5.45
C ASP A 304 4.04 21.20 5.90
N VAL A 305 3.94 19.95 5.44
CA VAL A 305 4.86 18.88 5.77
C VAL A 305 5.66 18.48 4.54
N LEU A 306 6.97 18.49 4.66
CA LEU A 306 7.87 17.99 3.64
C LEU A 306 7.88 16.46 3.69
N VAL A 307 7.53 15.82 2.59
CA VAL A 307 7.57 14.36 2.45
C VAL A 307 8.79 13.99 1.62
N SER A 308 9.63 13.09 2.12
CA SER A 308 10.83 12.59 1.44
C SER A 308 10.81 11.05 1.38
N LEU A 309 10.92 10.51 0.17
CA LEU A 309 10.90 9.07 -0.11
C LEU A 309 12.33 8.57 -0.30
N GLU A 310 12.73 7.58 0.49
CA GLU A 310 14.11 7.09 0.53
C GLU A 310 14.15 5.56 0.67
N LEU A 311 15.16 4.92 0.06
CA LEU A 311 15.38 3.47 0.26
C LEU A 311 15.78 3.17 1.70
N VAL A 312 16.60 4.05 2.28
CA VAL A 312 17.16 3.92 3.62
C VAL A 312 16.88 5.21 4.37
N VAL A 313 16.19 5.09 5.51
CA VAL A 313 15.91 6.24 6.39
C VAL A 313 17.09 6.39 7.36
N ASP A 314 17.98 7.33 7.08
CA ASP A 314 19.19 7.58 7.87
C ASP A 314 19.54 9.09 7.97
N GLY A 315 20.71 9.41 8.54
CA GLY A 315 21.15 10.78 8.74
C GLY A 315 21.41 11.55 7.44
N LYS A 316 21.86 10.85 6.39
CA LYS A 316 22.05 11.44 5.05
C LYS A 316 20.70 11.80 4.43
N ALA A 317 19.71 10.92 4.52
CA ALA A 317 18.35 11.19 4.07
C ALA A 317 17.71 12.38 4.81
N ILE A 318 17.90 12.45 6.14
CA ILE A 318 17.44 13.58 6.95
C ILE A 318 18.12 14.88 6.50
N THR A 319 19.44 14.88 6.36
CA THR A 319 20.21 16.05 5.92
C THR A 319 19.70 16.55 4.57
N LYS A 320 19.58 15.66 3.58
CA LYS A 320 19.05 15.98 2.25
C LYS A 320 17.68 16.65 2.31
N ALA A 321 16.76 16.13 3.11
CA ALA A 321 15.42 16.70 3.24
C ALA A 321 15.44 18.07 3.95
N VAL A 322 16.25 18.23 5.00
CA VAL A 322 16.41 19.52 5.69
C VAL A 322 16.99 20.57 4.75
N THR A 323 18.08 20.25 4.04
CA THR A 323 18.71 21.15 3.07
C THR A 323 17.71 21.58 2.01
N TRP A 324 16.99 20.63 1.41
CA TRP A 324 15.99 20.93 0.38
C TRP A 324 14.89 21.87 0.91
N GLY A 325 14.38 21.64 2.13
CA GLY A 325 13.37 22.51 2.73
C GLY A 325 13.86 23.93 3.02
N ILE A 326 15.12 24.08 3.46
CA ILE A 326 15.76 25.37 3.69
C ILE A 326 15.98 26.13 2.37
N GLU A 327 16.43 25.44 1.32
CA GLU A 327 16.62 26.02 -0.02
C GLU A 327 15.32 26.56 -0.63
N GLN A 328 14.16 26.02 -0.22
CA GLN A 328 12.83 26.55 -0.57
C GLN A 328 12.42 27.78 0.26
N GLY A 329 13.31 28.31 1.12
CA GLY A 329 13.08 29.52 1.91
C GLY A 329 12.22 29.32 3.16
N ARG A 330 12.00 28.07 3.61
CA ARG A 330 11.22 27.78 4.82
C ARG A 330 12.10 27.83 6.07
N THR A 331 11.69 28.58 7.08
CA THR A 331 12.41 28.72 8.36
C THR A 331 11.80 27.91 9.51
N HIS A 332 10.58 27.40 9.34
CA HIS A 332 9.97 26.48 10.27
C HIS A 332 9.08 25.51 9.53
N PHE A 333 9.38 24.22 9.61
CA PHE A 333 8.64 23.20 8.89
C PHE A 333 8.85 21.81 9.48
N GLN A 334 7.90 20.93 9.17
CA GLN A 334 7.92 19.53 9.56
C GLN A 334 8.33 18.67 8.36
N ILE A 335 9.05 17.59 8.61
CA ILE A 335 9.53 16.64 7.61
C ILE A 335 9.14 15.23 8.04
N VAL A 336 8.67 14.44 7.07
CA VAL A 336 8.56 13.00 7.18
C VAL A 336 9.43 12.33 6.13
N ILE A 337 10.33 11.45 6.57
CA ILE A 337 11.19 10.65 5.71
C ILE A 337 10.69 9.21 5.76
N LEU A 338 10.37 8.63 4.59
CA LEU A 338 9.68 7.35 4.48
C LEU A 338 10.44 6.40 3.55
N SER A 339 10.64 5.17 4.03
CA SER A 339 10.83 4.01 3.16
C SER A 339 9.56 3.15 3.15
N LEU A 340 9.55 2.06 2.38
CA LEU A 340 8.45 1.09 2.41
C LEU A 340 8.23 0.45 3.80
N PHE A 341 9.26 0.44 4.66
CA PHE A 341 9.24 -0.29 5.93
C PHE A 341 9.36 0.62 7.16
N LYS A 342 9.95 1.82 7.02
CA LYS A 342 10.32 2.68 8.14
C LYS A 342 9.99 4.14 7.87
N ALA A 343 9.81 4.88 8.94
CA ALA A 343 9.66 6.33 8.93
C ALA A 343 10.61 7.00 9.93
N ALA A 344 10.99 8.24 9.66
CA ALA A 344 11.53 9.18 10.63
C ALA A 344 10.80 10.51 10.50
N PHE A 345 10.61 11.18 11.62
CA PHE A 345 9.97 12.48 11.70
C PHE A 345 11.00 13.51 12.13
N ALA A 346 11.01 14.66 11.48
CA ALA A 346 11.87 15.76 11.87
C ALA A 346 11.11 17.09 11.89
N GLU A 347 11.51 17.99 12.78
CA GLU A 347 11.05 19.37 12.83
C GLU A 347 12.27 20.28 12.73
N VAL A 348 12.20 21.24 11.82
CA VAL A 348 13.25 22.22 11.58
C VAL A 348 12.79 23.55 12.14
N SER A 349 13.65 24.18 12.92
CA SER A 349 13.47 25.54 13.44
C SER A 349 14.77 26.33 13.32
N PHE A 350 14.67 27.64 13.27
CA PHE A 350 15.81 28.54 13.26
C PHE A 350 15.86 29.24 14.62
N GLY A 351 17.03 29.23 15.26
CA GLY A 351 17.27 30.00 16.48
C GLY A 351 17.51 31.49 16.21
N ASP A 352 17.74 32.26 17.27
CA ASP A 352 18.07 33.69 17.19
C ASP A 352 19.35 33.95 16.37
N ASP A 353 20.27 32.98 16.34
CA ASP A 353 21.53 33.04 15.58
C ASP A 353 21.36 32.70 14.08
N ALA A 354 20.11 32.50 13.60
CA ALA A 354 19.76 32.08 12.24
C ALA A 354 20.37 30.72 11.80
N GLU A 355 20.89 29.94 12.75
CA GLU A 355 21.32 28.56 12.49
C GLU A 355 20.13 27.58 12.56
N PRO A 356 20.02 26.64 11.61
CA PRO A 356 18.98 25.62 11.62
C PRO A 356 19.26 24.57 12.71
N PHE A 357 18.22 24.28 13.49
CA PHE A 357 18.20 23.22 14.49
C PHE A 357 17.15 22.18 14.13
N VAL A 358 17.50 20.90 14.30
CA VAL A 358 16.66 19.77 13.88
C VAL A 358 16.28 18.91 15.09
N GLU A 359 14.99 18.79 15.35
CA GLU A 359 14.47 17.75 16.23
C GLU A 359 14.10 16.54 15.40
N VAL A 360 14.69 15.37 15.68
CA VAL A 360 14.50 14.19 14.83
C VAL A 360 14.21 12.94 15.64
N THR A 361 13.34 12.08 15.15
CA THR A 361 13.08 10.79 15.77
C THR A 361 14.11 9.76 15.31
N ARG A 362 14.32 8.72 16.12
CA ARG A 362 14.88 7.47 15.57
C ARG A 362 13.93 6.90 14.53
N THR A 363 14.43 6.05 13.65
CA THR A 363 13.59 5.33 12.69
C THR A 363 12.58 4.46 13.43
N VAL A 364 11.32 4.50 13.00
CA VAL A 364 10.22 3.69 13.52
C VAL A 364 9.67 2.82 12.41
N ASP A 365 9.34 1.57 12.72
CA ASP A 365 8.76 0.65 11.75
C ASP A 365 7.30 1.04 11.43
N LEU A 366 6.96 1.07 10.14
CA LEU A 366 5.60 1.36 9.67
C LEU A 366 4.65 0.19 9.93
N SER A 367 5.15 -1.04 9.88
CA SER A 367 4.37 -2.25 10.12
C SER A 367 5.26 -3.36 10.69
N PRO A 368 4.71 -4.55 11.00
CA PRO A 368 5.53 -5.72 11.34
C PRO A 368 6.39 -6.27 10.19
N LEU A 369 6.21 -5.80 8.94
CA LEU A 369 7.00 -6.23 7.78
C LEU A 369 8.42 -5.64 7.81
N ARG A 370 9.38 -6.37 7.26
CA ARG A 370 10.79 -5.95 7.19
C ARG A 370 11.36 -6.25 5.80
N ALA A 371 12.35 -5.46 5.40
CA ALA A 371 13.03 -5.58 4.11
C ALA A 371 13.63 -6.99 3.86
N ASP A 372 14.15 -7.63 4.91
CA ASP A 372 14.73 -8.97 4.84
C ASP A 372 13.69 -10.09 4.67
N TYR A 373 12.39 -9.77 4.78
CA TYR A 373 11.32 -10.74 4.50
C TYR A 373 11.06 -10.86 3.00
N CYS A 374 11.53 -9.90 2.20
CA CYS A 374 11.21 -9.82 0.79
C CYS A 374 11.82 -10.97 -0.02
N LEU A 375 11.01 -11.52 -0.92
CA LEU A 375 11.37 -12.68 -1.74
C LEU A 375 12.33 -12.31 -2.86
N SER A 376 12.25 -11.08 -3.37
CA SER A 376 13.16 -10.52 -4.38
C SER A 376 14.64 -10.42 -3.95
N THR A 377 14.95 -10.61 -2.67
CA THR A 377 16.34 -10.66 -2.18
C THR A 377 17.07 -11.91 -2.69
N HIS A 378 18.40 -11.87 -2.72
CA HIS A 378 19.23 -12.97 -3.22
C HIS A 378 18.90 -14.31 -2.54
N PRO A 379 18.84 -15.44 -3.27
CA PRO A 379 18.46 -16.75 -2.69
C PRO A 379 19.27 -17.15 -1.45
N ARG A 380 20.54 -16.73 -1.35
CA ARG A 380 21.40 -16.98 -0.18
C ARG A 380 20.89 -16.37 1.13
N MET A 381 20.06 -15.32 1.06
CA MET A 381 19.42 -14.71 2.22
C MET A 381 18.36 -15.63 2.85
N ARG A 382 18.00 -16.72 2.16
CA ARG A 382 17.08 -17.76 2.62
C ARG A 382 17.84 -19.09 2.70
N PRO A 383 18.48 -19.40 3.85
CA PRO A 383 19.25 -20.62 4.00
C PRO A 383 18.41 -21.88 3.76
N ARG A 384 19.02 -22.88 3.13
CA ARG A 384 18.43 -24.21 2.94
C ARG A 384 18.04 -24.86 4.28
N LEU A 385 16.89 -25.53 4.29
CA LEU A 385 16.43 -26.31 5.42
C LEU A 385 17.34 -27.54 5.62
N LYS A 386 17.94 -27.65 6.81
CA LYS A 386 18.76 -28.81 7.19
C LYS A 386 17.87 -29.95 7.71
N PRO A 387 18.25 -31.23 7.50
CA PRO A 387 17.52 -32.38 8.06
C PRO A 387 17.28 -32.23 9.57
N GLY A 388 16.07 -32.56 10.03
CA GLY A 388 15.68 -32.48 11.45
C GLY A 388 15.30 -31.08 11.95
N ARG A 389 15.46 -30.01 11.16
CA ARG A 389 14.93 -28.68 11.50
C ARG A 389 13.51 -28.50 10.98
N LYS A 390 12.69 -27.75 11.71
CA LYS A 390 11.35 -27.33 11.28
C LYS A 390 11.43 -26.01 10.54
N GLN A 391 10.63 -25.86 9.49
CA GLN A 391 10.39 -24.56 8.87
C GLN A 391 9.70 -23.63 9.86
N ARG A 392 9.97 -22.33 9.73
CA ARG A 392 9.33 -21.27 10.51
C ARG A 392 8.70 -20.23 9.59
N HIS A 393 7.73 -19.49 10.11
CA HIS A 393 7.22 -18.29 9.45
C HIS A 393 7.99 -17.06 9.91
N HIS A 394 8.00 -16.01 9.09
CA HIS A 394 8.41 -14.70 9.60
C HIS A 394 7.34 -14.18 10.56
N ARG A 395 7.77 -13.72 11.74
CA ARG A 395 6.84 -13.26 12.79
C ARG A 395 5.92 -12.14 12.30
N GLY A 396 6.48 -11.16 11.59
CA GLY A 396 5.69 -10.05 11.06
C GLY A 396 4.60 -10.48 10.06
N GLU A 397 4.87 -11.48 9.22
CA GLU A 397 3.88 -12.03 8.31
C GLU A 397 2.73 -12.74 9.03
N LEU A 398 3.03 -13.44 10.13
CA LEU A 398 2.00 -14.05 10.98
C LEU A 398 1.13 -12.98 11.64
N ILE A 399 1.74 -11.91 12.16
CA ILE A 399 1.01 -10.79 12.77
C ILE A 399 0.08 -10.15 11.72
N MET A 400 0.57 -9.90 10.51
CA MET A 400 -0.20 -9.35 9.39
C MET A 400 -1.27 -10.30 8.82
N ARG A 401 -1.32 -11.57 9.27
CA ARG A 401 -2.39 -12.54 8.98
C ARG A 401 -3.34 -12.76 10.17
N SER A 402 -3.02 -12.17 11.31
CA SER A 402 -3.81 -12.23 12.54
C SER A 402 -4.71 -10.99 12.66
N ASN A 403 -5.47 -10.92 13.75
CA ASN A 403 -6.29 -9.75 14.08
C ASN A 403 -5.45 -8.65 14.77
N CYS A 404 -4.47 -8.09 14.03
CA CYS A 404 -3.54 -7.07 14.53
C CYS A 404 -4.08 -5.63 14.49
N THR A 405 -5.30 -5.43 13.97
CA THR A 405 -5.95 -4.11 13.85
C THR A 405 -7.21 -3.97 14.71
N GLY A 406 -7.54 -5.02 15.47
CA GLY A 406 -8.79 -5.14 16.23
C GLY A 406 -8.89 -4.27 17.49
N THR A 407 -7.80 -3.67 17.97
CA THR A 407 -7.81 -2.72 19.09
C THR A 407 -6.83 -1.58 18.87
N SER A 408 -7.05 -0.44 19.54
CA SER A 408 -6.13 0.71 19.51
C SER A 408 -4.76 0.36 20.09
N ARG A 409 -4.70 -0.51 21.11
CA ARG A 409 -3.45 -1.02 21.67
C ARG A 409 -2.65 -1.84 20.66
N ARG A 410 -3.28 -2.76 19.91
CA ARG A 410 -2.63 -3.53 18.85
C ARG A 410 -2.15 -2.66 17.71
N LEU A 411 -2.98 -1.71 17.27
CA LEU A 411 -2.60 -0.73 16.24
C LEU A 411 -1.35 0.06 16.66
N ARG A 412 -1.30 0.57 17.89
CA ARG A 412 -0.16 1.33 18.41
C ARG A 412 1.12 0.49 18.56
N SER A 413 1.00 -0.78 18.94
CA SER A 413 2.15 -1.65 19.18
C SER A 413 2.72 -2.26 17.90
N GLU A 414 1.86 -2.69 16.97
CA GLU A 414 2.26 -3.34 15.72
C GLU A 414 2.52 -2.34 14.59
N PHE A 415 1.92 -1.14 14.64
CA PHE A 415 2.07 -0.09 13.63
C PHE A 415 2.47 1.27 14.23
N PRO A 416 3.54 1.34 15.04
CA PRO A 416 3.94 2.57 15.73
C PRO A 416 4.30 3.70 14.76
N GLY A 417 4.87 3.39 13.58
CA GLY A 417 5.17 4.37 12.55
C GLY A 417 3.91 5.01 11.95
N LEU A 418 2.84 4.24 11.75
CA LEU A 418 1.55 4.77 11.26
C LEU A 418 0.85 5.63 12.31
N ALA A 419 0.84 5.19 13.57
CA ALA A 419 0.34 5.99 14.68
C ALA A 419 1.12 7.31 14.84
N GLY A 420 2.45 7.26 14.68
CA GLY A 420 3.30 8.43 14.63
C GLY A 420 2.95 9.37 13.47
N LEU A 421 2.71 8.81 12.27
CA LEU A 421 2.36 9.57 11.07
C LEU A 421 1.06 10.36 11.25
N VAL A 422 0.01 9.71 11.76
CA VAL A 422 -1.29 10.37 12.04
C VAL A 422 -1.12 11.51 13.04
N ASN A 423 -0.41 11.30 14.14
CA ASN A 423 -0.15 12.35 15.12
C ASN A 423 0.71 13.49 14.56
N PHE A 424 1.68 13.18 13.72
CA PHE A 424 2.60 14.15 13.16
C PHE A 424 1.88 15.13 12.23
N PHE A 425 1.03 14.62 11.33
CA PHE A 425 0.18 15.46 10.49
C PHE A 425 -0.92 16.18 11.29
N GLU A 426 -1.44 15.58 12.36
CA GLU A 426 -2.42 16.26 13.20
C GLU A 426 -1.84 17.51 13.87
N VAL A 427 -0.59 17.44 14.34
CA VAL A 427 0.12 18.60 14.88
C VAL A 427 0.33 19.65 13.79
N ALA A 428 0.75 19.25 12.59
CA ALA A 428 0.95 20.17 11.46
C ALA A 428 -0.34 20.92 11.11
N ALA A 429 -1.44 20.19 10.96
CA ALA A 429 -2.74 20.77 10.64
C ALA A 429 -3.28 21.66 11.77
N SER A 430 -3.03 21.32 13.03
CA SER A 430 -3.42 22.16 14.19
C SER A 430 -2.63 23.47 14.23
N ARG A 431 -1.31 23.43 13.97
CA ARG A 431 -0.46 24.64 13.88
C ARG A 431 -0.92 25.56 12.76
N ARG A 432 -1.23 25.00 11.59
CA ARG A 432 -1.79 25.74 10.45
C ARG A 432 -3.12 26.40 10.79
N ALA A 433 -4.02 25.71 11.50
CA ALA A 433 -5.30 26.31 11.91
C ALA A 433 -5.08 27.46 12.91
N ALA A 434 -4.15 27.29 13.85
CA ALA A 434 -3.80 28.30 14.84
C ALA A 434 -3.18 29.56 14.23
N SER A 435 -2.46 29.46 13.12
CA SER A 435 -1.87 30.63 12.45
C SER A 435 -2.88 31.50 11.70
N LYS A 436 -4.12 31.05 11.50
CA LYS A 436 -5.13 31.79 10.74
C LYS A 436 -6.03 32.66 11.61
N SER A 437 -6.68 32.08 12.62
CA SER A 437 -7.63 32.78 13.48
C SER A 437 -7.98 31.95 14.71
N THR A 438 -8.40 32.62 15.79
CA THR A 438 -9.02 31.99 16.96
C THR A 438 -10.53 31.73 16.79
N GLY A 439 -11.13 32.21 15.70
CA GLY A 439 -12.59 32.25 15.55
C GLY A 439 -13.19 33.52 16.17
N ILE A 440 -14.43 33.85 15.76
CA ILE A 440 -15.18 35.05 16.16
C ILE A 440 -16.56 34.73 16.74
N LEU A 441 -17.06 33.51 16.54
CA LEU A 441 -18.36 33.07 17.07
C LEU A 441 -18.15 32.27 18.37
N PRO A 442 -19.16 32.22 19.27
CA PRO A 442 -19.20 31.24 20.34
C PRO A 442 -19.08 29.81 19.82
N SER A 443 -18.41 28.96 20.59
CA SER A 443 -18.11 27.56 20.26
C SER A 443 -19.34 26.74 19.86
N GLU A 444 -20.48 27.02 20.51
CA GLU A 444 -21.75 26.34 20.32
C GLU A 444 -22.36 26.62 18.94
N LEU A 445 -22.13 27.83 18.40
CA LEU A 445 -22.62 28.18 17.07
C LEU A 445 -21.82 27.46 15.99
N TYR A 446 -20.53 27.20 16.20
CA TYR A 446 -19.73 26.42 15.26
C TYR A 446 -20.23 24.99 15.16
N ALA A 447 -20.54 24.34 16.28
CA ALA A 447 -21.12 23.01 16.27
C ALA A 447 -22.43 22.96 15.46
N LEU A 448 -23.34 23.91 15.69
CA LEU A 448 -24.60 24.01 14.97
C LEU A 448 -24.40 24.25 13.46
N ILE A 449 -23.53 25.19 13.07
CA ILE A 449 -23.24 25.45 11.66
C ILE A 449 -22.70 24.19 10.99
N LEU A 450 -21.79 23.49 11.66
CA LEU A 450 -21.16 22.29 11.14
C LEU A 450 -22.11 21.12 10.97
N ASP A 451 -23.33 21.13 11.52
CA ASP A 451 -24.34 20.10 11.25
C ASP A 451 -25.05 20.29 9.91
N PHE A 452 -25.11 21.52 9.38
CA PHE A 452 -25.86 21.86 8.16
C PHE A 452 -25.00 21.96 6.89
N VAL A 453 -23.68 21.87 7.01
CA VAL A 453 -22.79 21.93 5.84
C VAL A 453 -22.66 20.57 5.16
N ASP A 454 -22.41 20.57 3.85
CA ASP A 454 -21.99 19.37 3.11
C ASP A 454 -20.57 18.92 3.51
N TYR A 455 -20.17 17.72 3.09
CA TYR A 455 -18.87 17.14 3.44
C TYR A 455 -17.68 17.97 2.94
N ASP A 456 -17.75 18.56 1.75
CA ASP A 456 -16.65 19.33 1.18
C ASP A 456 -16.44 20.67 1.89
N THR A 457 -17.54 21.31 2.27
CA THR A 457 -17.55 22.49 3.12
C THR A 457 -17.05 22.15 4.52
N TRP A 458 -17.51 21.04 5.13
CA TRP A 458 -16.99 20.55 6.41
C TRP A 458 -15.48 20.30 6.36
N LYS A 459 -14.98 19.71 5.26
CA LYS A 459 -13.55 19.47 5.06
C LYS A 459 -12.76 20.78 5.01
N SER A 460 -13.31 21.79 4.34
CA SER A 460 -12.72 23.13 4.28
C SER A 460 -12.68 23.81 5.66
N CYS A 461 -13.69 23.57 6.50
CA CYS A 461 -13.76 24.08 7.87
C CYS A 461 -12.61 23.60 8.78
N LEU A 462 -12.04 22.41 8.54
CA LEU A 462 -10.87 21.89 9.27
C LEU A 462 -9.64 22.81 9.21
N LEU A 463 -9.62 23.74 8.25
CA LEU A 463 -8.50 24.64 7.97
C LEU A 463 -8.78 26.08 8.38
N VAL A 464 -9.94 26.42 8.96
CA VAL A 464 -10.37 27.82 9.16
C VAL A 464 -9.80 28.44 10.43
N SER A 465 -10.00 27.78 11.57
CA SER A 465 -9.53 28.22 12.89
C SER A 465 -9.37 27.02 13.80
N THR A 466 -8.64 27.20 14.91
CA THR A 466 -8.47 26.14 15.92
C THR A 466 -9.81 25.69 16.50
N GLU A 467 -10.71 26.63 16.78
CA GLU A 467 -12.02 26.34 17.38
C GLU A 467 -12.93 25.57 16.42
N VAL A 468 -13.04 26.01 15.17
CA VAL A 468 -13.83 25.30 14.15
C VAL A 468 -13.28 23.89 13.91
N ARG A 469 -11.94 23.77 13.81
CA ARG A 469 -11.26 22.49 13.65
C ARG A 469 -11.58 21.54 14.81
N TYR A 470 -11.55 22.01 16.06
CA TYR A 470 -11.88 21.20 17.23
C TYR A 470 -13.26 20.56 17.10
N TRP A 471 -14.27 21.34 16.71
CA TRP A 471 -15.64 20.82 16.52
C TRP A 471 -15.75 19.86 15.33
N CYS A 472 -15.06 20.14 14.21
CA CYS A 472 -14.97 19.18 13.10
C CYS A 472 -14.34 17.85 13.55
N LEU A 473 -13.29 17.87 14.37
CA LEU A 473 -12.60 16.65 14.78
C LEU A 473 -13.36 15.85 15.84
N ARG A 474 -14.18 16.51 16.66
CA ARG A 474 -15.09 15.86 17.61
C ARG A 474 -16.16 15.02 16.91
N LYS A 475 -16.61 15.47 15.73
CA LYS A 475 -17.57 14.77 14.86
C LYS A 475 -16.93 14.52 13.50
N TYR A 476 -16.05 13.52 13.46
CA TYR A 476 -15.22 13.25 12.29
C TYR A 476 -16.06 12.61 11.17
N ARG A 477 -16.44 13.41 10.17
CA ARG A 477 -17.24 12.94 9.03
C ARG A 477 -16.42 12.04 8.11
N LEU A 478 -17.06 10.96 7.66
CA LEU A 478 -16.52 10.02 6.67
C LEU A 478 -17.03 10.36 5.27
N ASP A 479 -18.33 10.69 5.19
CA ASP A 479 -19.03 11.14 3.99
C ASP A 479 -20.17 12.11 4.39
N ASP A 480 -21.09 12.43 3.46
CA ASP A 480 -22.26 13.28 3.73
C ASP A 480 -23.29 12.66 4.68
N ARG A 481 -23.23 11.35 4.91
CA ARG A 481 -24.24 10.58 5.65
C ARG A 481 -23.76 10.18 7.04
N MET A 482 -22.48 9.89 7.23
CA MET A 482 -21.95 9.29 8.46
C MET A 482 -20.77 10.07 9.04
N GLY A 483 -20.79 10.27 10.37
CA GLY A 483 -19.66 10.81 11.13
C GLY A 483 -19.39 10.04 12.41
N ILE A 484 -18.11 9.91 12.79
CA ILE A 484 -17.67 9.26 14.01
C ILE A 484 -17.77 10.25 15.17
N VAL A 485 -18.53 9.90 16.21
CA VAL A 485 -18.79 10.77 17.37
C VAL A 485 -18.25 10.22 18.70
N ALA A 486 -18.01 8.91 18.79
CA ALA A 486 -17.41 8.29 19.96
C ALA A 486 -16.61 7.02 19.63
N GLY A 487 -15.87 6.54 20.62
CA GLY A 487 -14.91 5.45 20.52
C GLY A 487 -13.46 5.93 20.65
N PRO A 488 -12.48 5.07 20.37
CA PRO A 488 -12.62 3.68 19.96
C PRO A 488 -13.10 2.79 21.12
N PHE A 489 -13.94 1.82 20.80
CA PHE A 489 -14.39 0.76 21.70
C PHE A 489 -13.87 -0.59 21.22
N VAL A 490 -13.84 -1.58 22.12
CA VAL A 490 -13.55 -2.98 21.76
C VAL A 490 -14.84 -3.78 21.92
N ARG A 491 -15.19 -4.56 20.90
CA ARG A 491 -16.32 -5.50 20.95
C ARG A 491 -15.87 -6.84 20.40
N LEU A 492 -16.35 -7.95 20.96
CA LEU A 492 -15.94 -9.28 20.52
C LEU A 492 -16.78 -9.78 19.35
N HIS A 493 -16.12 -10.36 18.36
CA HIS A 493 -16.81 -11.06 17.29
C HIS A 493 -17.60 -12.26 17.84
N LYS A 494 -18.91 -12.26 17.61
CA LYS A 494 -19.89 -13.23 18.17
C LYS A 494 -19.47 -14.71 18.10
N TYR A 495 -18.78 -15.11 17.03
CA TYR A 495 -18.43 -16.52 16.78
C TYR A 495 -16.98 -16.89 17.07
N ARG A 496 -16.10 -15.90 17.22
CA ARG A 496 -14.64 -16.15 17.28
C ARG A 496 -13.98 -15.57 18.53
N ASN A 497 -14.70 -14.76 19.29
CA ASN A 497 -14.17 -13.99 20.41
C ASN A 497 -12.92 -13.17 20.02
N GLU A 498 -12.82 -12.79 18.75
CA GLU A 498 -11.76 -11.91 18.25
C GLU A 498 -12.15 -10.46 18.59
N PRO A 499 -11.26 -9.65 19.19
CA PRO A 499 -11.55 -8.26 19.51
C PRO A 499 -11.61 -7.41 18.24
N LEU A 500 -12.67 -6.64 18.07
CA LEU A 500 -12.88 -5.79 16.90
C LEU A 500 -13.00 -4.34 17.33
N VAL A 501 -12.46 -3.45 16.50
CA VAL A 501 -12.59 -2.02 16.71
C VAL A 501 -14.04 -1.61 16.45
N SER A 502 -14.57 -0.77 17.33
CA SER A 502 -15.93 -0.30 17.29
C SER A 502 -16.00 1.20 17.57
N PHE A 503 -17.00 1.86 17.01
CA PHE A 503 -17.22 3.29 17.11
C PHE A 503 -18.73 3.56 17.17
N ASP A 504 -19.11 4.73 17.67
CA ASP A 504 -20.47 5.22 17.49
C ASP A 504 -20.49 6.16 16.29
N PHE A 505 -21.35 5.87 15.32
CA PHE A 505 -21.55 6.69 14.14
C PHE A 505 -22.85 7.46 14.25
N GLU A 506 -22.81 8.75 13.93
CA GLU A 506 -24.00 9.57 13.79
C GLU A 506 -24.40 9.65 12.32
N ASN A 507 -25.67 9.36 12.04
CA ASN A 507 -26.26 9.65 10.75
C ASN A 507 -26.53 11.16 10.68
N MET A 508 -25.84 11.85 9.77
CA MET A 508 -25.89 13.30 9.61
C MET A 508 -27.27 13.84 9.22
N GLN A 509 -28.13 13.01 8.63
CA GLN A 509 -29.46 13.40 8.18
C GLN A 509 -30.52 13.23 9.28
N THR A 510 -30.39 12.19 10.11
CA THR A 510 -31.38 11.86 11.15
C THR A 510 -30.95 12.26 12.56
N GLY A 511 -29.64 12.49 12.78
CA GLY A 511 -29.03 12.66 14.10
C GLY A 511 -28.97 11.38 14.92
N GLU A 512 -29.34 10.22 14.33
CA GLU A 512 -29.33 8.94 15.03
C GLU A 512 -27.91 8.45 15.25
N ILE A 513 -27.59 8.07 16.49
CA ILE A 513 -26.31 7.49 16.86
C ILE A 513 -26.42 5.97 16.89
N LEU A 514 -25.62 5.32 16.06
CA LEU A 514 -25.57 3.88 15.86
C LEU A 514 -24.24 3.34 16.38
N PRO A 515 -24.25 2.40 17.34
CA PRO A 515 -23.05 1.65 17.69
C PRO A 515 -22.67 0.70 16.56
N MET A 516 -21.45 0.85 16.04
CA MET A 516 -20.94 0.13 14.87
C MET A 516 -19.72 -0.70 15.24
N ILE A 517 -19.65 -1.93 14.74
CA ILE A 517 -18.51 -2.84 14.91
C ILE A 517 -17.91 -3.17 13.54
N GLN A 518 -16.58 -3.24 13.46
CA GLN A 518 -15.89 -3.60 12.22
C GLN A 518 -16.37 -4.97 11.70
N ASP A 519 -16.47 -5.12 10.39
CA ASP A 519 -16.79 -6.41 9.74
C ASP A 519 -15.72 -6.84 8.73
N PRO A 520 -14.51 -7.23 9.20
CA PRO A 520 -13.33 -7.42 8.34
C PRO A 520 -13.40 -8.62 7.37
N ARG A 521 -14.44 -9.45 7.45
CA ARG A 521 -14.56 -10.69 6.65
C ARG A 521 -15.94 -10.83 6.02
N CYS A 522 -16.67 -9.72 5.84
CA CYS A 522 -17.96 -9.77 5.17
C CYS A 522 -17.77 -10.01 3.68
N ILE A 523 -18.47 -11.01 3.16
CA ILE A 523 -18.56 -11.28 1.71
C ILE A 523 -19.56 -10.35 1.02
N ARG A 524 -20.36 -9.61 1.80
CA ARG A 524 -21.35 -8.63 1.34
C ARG A 524 -20.73 -7.24 1.39
N THR A 525 -21.35 -6.32 0.66
CA THR A 525 -21.08 -4.89 0.83
C THR A 525 -22.11 -4.36 1.83
N GLU A 526 -21.65 -3.99 3.02
CA GLU A 526 -22.47 -3.39 4.08
C GLU A 526 -22.87 -1.96 3.70
N GLU A 527 -23.89 -1.39 4.36
CA GLU A 527 -24.27 0.02 4.13
C GLU A 527 -23.17 1.00 4.51
N CYS A 528 -22.33 0.62 5.47
CA CYS A 528 -21.20 1.39 5.98
C CYS A 528 -19.90 0.75 5.48
N ASN A 529 -19.58 0.97 4.21
CA ASN A 529 -18.35 0.55 3.55
C ASN A 529 -17.62 1.79 3.01
N TRP A 530 -16.32 1.87 3.20
CA TRP A 530 -15.53 3.03 2.78
C TRP A 530 -14.20 2.60 2.19
N MET A 531 -13.94 3.12 0.99
CA MET A 531 -12.66 3.01 0.29
C MET A 531 -12.00 4.40 0.22
N PRO A 532 -10.71 4.52 0.56
CA PRO A 532 -10.00 5.78 0.43
C PRO A 532 -9.93 6.26 -1.02
N VAL A 533 -10.24 7.54 -1.24
CA VAL A 533 -9.92 8.30 -2.45
C VAL A 533 -8.78 9.25 -2.10
N ILE A 534 -7.62 9.04 -2.71
CA ILE A 534 -6.40 9.82 -2.45
C ILE A 534 -6.09 10.74 -3.63
N GLY A 535 -5.32 11.80 -3.38
CA GLY A 535 -4.96 12.81 -4.37
C GLY A 535 -5.86 14.04 -4.37
N SER A 536 -5.32 15.16 -4.85
CA SER A 536 -6.04 16.43 -5.01
C SER A 536 -6.58 16.57 -6.43
N ASP A 537 -5.68 16.82 -7.37
CA ASP A 537 -6.00 17.06 -8.78
C ASP A 537 -6.18 15.73 -9.52
N ARG A 538 -5.22 14.82 -9.32
CA ARG A 538 -5.27 13.43 -9.81
C ARG A 538 -5.76 12.53 -8.68
N LYS A 539 -7.05 12.19 -8.71
CA LYS A 539 -7.69 11.35 -7.70
C LYS A 539 -7.66 9.89 -8.11
N VAL A 540 -7.39 9.00 -7.18
CA VAL A 540 -7.50 7.55 -7.40
C VAL A 540 -8.26 6.87 -6.26
N LEU A 541 -9.05 5.85 -6.61
CA LEU A 541 -9.81 5.04 -5.66
C LEU A 541 -8.99 3.82 -5.24
N MET A 542 -8.76 3.67 -3.93
CA MET A 542 -8.15 2.47 -3.34
C MET A 542 -9.20 1.36 -3.17
N LEU A 543 -9.71 0.86 -4.30
CA LEU A 543 -10.80 -0.11 -4.35
C LEU A 543 -10.52 -1.41 -3.56
N ASP A 544 -9.26 -1.80 -3.43
CA ASP A 544 -8.81 -2.97 -2.67
C ASP A 544 -8.80 -2.76 -1.14
N VAL A 545 -8.83 -1.51 -0.69
CA VAL A 545 -8.81 -1.15 0.74
C VAL A 545 -10.23 -0.79 1.15
N ASP A 546 -11.02 -1.82 1.41
CA ASP A 546 -12.41 -1.69 1.85
C ASP A 546 -12.53 -1.84 3.37
N ILE A 547 -13.05 -0.80 4.01
CA ILE A 547 -13.26 -0.75 5.45
C ILE A 547 -14.76 -0.74 5.72
N GLN A 548 -15.25 -1.83 6.28
CA GLN A 548 -16.68 -2.04 6.51
C GLN A 548 -17.03 -2.16 7.99
N TYR A 549 -18.21 -1.64 8.33
CA TYR A 549 -18.81 -1.71 9.65
C TYR A 549 -20.27 -2.14 9.54
N LYS A 550 -20.77 -2.81 10.58
CA LYS A 550 -22.17 -3.16 10.74
C LYS A 550 -22.69 -2.72 12.12
N PRO A 551 -24.01 -2.58 12.30
CA PRO A 551 -24.59 -2.34 13.62
C PRO A 551 -24.13 -3.40 14.62
N ALA A 552 -23.67 -2.95 15.78
CA ALA A 552 -23.18 -3.84 16.84
C ALA A 552 -24.32 -4.63 17.51
N GLY A 553 -25.56 -4.12 17.45
CA GLY A 553 -26.70 -4.71 18.17
C GLY A 553 -26.43 -4.80 19.67
N ASP A 554 -26.72 -5.94 20.28
CA ASP A 554 -26.57 -6.19 21.72
C ASP A 554 -25.15 -6.62 22.14
N VAL A 555 -24.15 -6.59 21.24
CA VAL A 555 -22.78 -7.01 21.58
C VAL A 555 -22.18 -6.00 22.56
N PRO A 556 -21.75 -6.38 23.78
CA PRO A 556 -21.25 -5.42 24.79
C PRO A 556 -19.87 -4.84 24.43
N VAL A 557 -19.53 -3.72 25.07
CA VAL A 557 -18.17 -3.16 25.04
C VAL A 557 -17.31 -3.88 26.06
N GLU A 558 -16.13 -4.33 25.62
CA GLU A 558 -15.12 -4.97 26.45
C GLU A 558 -13.98 -4.00 26.79
N PRO A 559 -13.23 -4.25 27.89
CA PRO A 559 -11.99 -3.53 28.16
C PRO A 559 -10.92 -3.87 27.10
N ASP A 560 -10.04 -2.91 26.79
CA ASP A 560 -8.87 -3.12 25.91
C ASP A 560 -7.75 -3.88 26.66
N ASN A 561 -8.03 -5.14 27.01
CA ASN A 561 -7.12 -6.06 27.70
C ASN A 561 -6.67 -7.18 26.74
N ASP A 562 -5.37 -7.29 26.52
CA ASP A 562 -4.71 -8.31 25.67
C ASP A 562 -3.92 -9.30 26.55
N ASP A 563 -4.55 -9.91 27.56
CA ASP A 563 -3.90 -10.93 28.39
C ASP A 563 -3.88 -12.33 27.74
N GLU A 564 -4.43 -12.47 26.54
CA GLU A 564 -4.39 -13.72 25.76
C GLU A 564 -3.63 -13.49 24.45
N PHE A 565 -2.73 -14.43 24.10
CA PHE A 565 -1.91 -14.50 22.88
C PHE A 565 -0.53 -13.79 22.93
N ALA A 566 0.30 -14.17 23.90
CA ALA A 566 1.77 -14.05 23.83
C ALA A 566 2.41 -15.28 23.17
#